data_AF-A0A7S1DVG6-F1
#
_entry.id   AF-A0A7S1DVG6-F1
#
_cell.length_a   1.000
_cell.length_b   1.000
_cell.length_c   1.000
_cell.angle_alpha   90.00
_cell.angle_beta   90.00
_cell.angle_gamma   90.00
#
_symmetry.space_group_name_H-M   'P 1'
#
loop_
_entity.id
_entity.type
_entity.pdbx_description
1 polymer ?
#
loop_
_entity_poly.entity_id
_entity_poly.type
_entity_poly.pdbx_seq_one_letter_code
_entity_poly.pdbx_strand_id
1 'polypeptide(L)'
;FCIKEGACSYAYANLKWTQIEVPGTKPDSRWGAGLMIDASDQLYLTGGATYVSATKTYASLQDFFVFRLRDPYYRYCSATGGGLKGAIAGQTTNFLIQCRDAFLEPANGAAFEVDISGPISMTPKPFSVGDGLYRCDYTAVRTGDYKLSIKVGRAGVTDLIAGSDSNPDNDVHDYAGPAAAADVKPFDLTVTPGITSPVHSVASGSYITLSTAGVVGSFQITCKDAFLNRRPGGDSISTLMQLIDVRTGDLYSTVEPVTGNVNDNSDGSYSVSYGITQAGLYRISIQFSGTLGAGTPVQLAVRSAPADISKTYVYGQLLEVNAGFPSLIYVQTRDSFGNNILTEPIDEFPLGTETIEFELCISVPESNTRGPEVCGGGVEELSVGKEVKYNEGPDGLSVNSKTGTPYYGLYLITMNPFNPIAYIPRIKHNGEYVPCMFDLHTLPPDQQDPGPDAANQCIAEEAVEAAAGSVRRAAFRWQREPVPSTMVVSNTS
;
A
#
# COMPACT_ATOMS: atom_id res chain seq x y z
N PHE A 1 34.87 -66.52 -4.34
CA PHE A 1 34.39 -65.18 -3.97
C PHE A 1 34.06 -64.46 -5.26
N CYS A 2 32.78 -64.37 -5.64
CA CYS A 2 32.41 -63.57 -6.82
C CYS A 2 32.24 -62.12 -6.35
N ILE A 3 33.12 -61.24 -6.83
CA ILE A 3 33.14 -59.80 -6.57
C ILE A 3 32.26 -59.14 -7.64
N LYS A 4 31.70 -57.98 -7.31
CA LYS A 4 30.66 -57.22 -8.04
C LYS A 4 30.80 -57.11 -9.57
N GLU A 5 31.98 -57.30 -10.16
CA GLU A 5 32.16 -57.52 -11.60
C GLU A 5 33.32 -58.52 -11.83
N GLY A 6 33.13 -59.50 -12.74
CA GLY A 6 34.18 -60.43 -13.16
C GLY A 6 33.78 -61.91 -13.13
N ALA A 7 34.20 -62.63 -14.17
CA ALA A 7 33.96 -64.07 -14.39
C ALA A 7 34.22 -64.91 -13.13
N CYS A 8 33.24 -65.72 -12.72
CA CYS A 8 33.50 -66.76 -11.71
C CYS A 8 34.37 -67.82 -12.40
N SER A 9 35.65 -67.87 -12.03
CA SER A 9 36.62 -68.80 -12.62
C SER A 9 36.31 -70.25 -12.24
N TYR A 10 35.50 -70.93 -13.05
CA TYR A 10 35.55 -72.37 -13.20
C TYR A 10 35.74 -72.67 -14.69
N ALA A 11 36.53 -73.71 -14.96
CA ALA A 11 37.25 -73.93 -16.21
C ALA A 11 36.44 -74.04 -17.52
N TYR A 12 35.11 -73.91 -17.49
CA TYR A 12 34.26 -73.98 -18.68
C TYR A 12 33.06 -73.05 -18.54
N ALA A 13 32.98 -72.07 -19.46
CA ALA A 13 31.94 -71.05 -19.64
C ALA A 13 31.88 -69.93 -18.59
N ASN A 14 32.15 -68.69 -19.05
CA ASN A 14 31.79 -67.48 -18.33
C ASN A 14 30.27 -67.42 -18.19
N LEU A 15 29.74 -67.82 -17.04
CA LEU A 15 28.36 -67.52 -16.68
C LEU A 15 28.22 -66.01 -16.62
N LYS A 16 27.60 -65.43 -17.66
CA LYS A 16 27.15 -64.05 -17.64
C LYS A 16 25.96 -63.99 -16.69
N TRP A 17 26.08 -63.18 -15.66
CA TRP A 17 25.01 -62.91 -14.72
C TRP A 17 24.90 -61.40 -14.55
N THR A 18 23.68 -60.92 -14.39
CA THR A 18 23.39 -59.50 -14.10
C THR A 18 22.85 -59.45 -12.68
N GLN A 19 23.43 -58.59 -11.84
CA GLN A 19 22.83 -58.29 -10.55
C GLN A 19 21.59 -57.44 -10.78
N ILE A 20 20.43 -57.91 -10.35
CA ILE A 20 19.20 -57.13 -10.37
C ILE A 20 18.81 -56.88 -8.93
N GLU A 21 18.65 -55.62 -8.56
CA GLU A 21 18.06 -55.25 -7.30
C GLU A 21 16.54 -55.24 -7.43
N VAL A 22 15.87 -55.93 -6.52
CA VAL A 22 14.41 -56.04 -6.50
C VAL A 22 13.89 -55.52 -5.16
N PRO A 23 12.81 -54.73 -5.15
CA PRO A 23 12.20 -54.27 -3.91
C PRO A 23 11.61 -55.46 -3.13
N GLY A 24 11.71 -55.41 -1.81
CA GLY A 24 11.17 -56.44 -0.91
C GLY A 24 12.10 -56.83 0.22
N THR A 25 11.67 -57.78 1.05
CA THR A 25 12.51 -58.35 2.10
C THR A 25 13.45 -59.40 1.50
N LYS A 26 14.73 -59.33 1.86
CA LYS A 26 15.70 -60.34 1.48
C LYS A 26 15.24 -61.70 2.02
N PRO A 27 15.00 -62.70 1.16
CA PRO A 27 14.64 -64.04 1.63
C PRO A 27 15.77 -64.64 2.48
N ASP A 28 15.40 -65.46 3.46
CA ASP A 28 16.39 -66.21 4.23
C ASP A 28 17.27 -67.07 3.32
N SER A 29 18.53 -67.24 3.74
CA SER A 29 19.46 -68.11 3.04
C SER A 29 18.90 -69.52 3.01
N ARG A 30 18.73 -70.06 1.80
CA ARG A 30 17.97 -71.30 1.56
C ARG A 30 18.71 -72.22 0.60
N TRP A 31 18.55 -73.52 0.82
CA TRP A 31 19.04 -74.58 -0.05
C TRP A 31 17.87 -75.32 -0.69
N GLY A 32 18.06 -75.79 -1.93
CA GLY A 32 17.07 -76.57 -2.67
C GLY A 32 15.81 -75.79 -3.07
N ALA A 33 15.85 -74.46 -3.07
CA ALA A 33 14.72 -73.63 -3.51
C ALA A 33 14.54 -73.67 -5.03
N GLY A 34 13.29 -73.60 -5.49
CA GLY A 34 12.97 -73.43 -6.90
C GLY A 34 13.03 -71.96 -7.32
N LEU A 35 13.60 -71.71 -8.49
CA LEU A 35 13.60 -70.41 -9.15
C LEU A 35 12.94 -70.54 -10.53
N MET A 36 11.97 -69.70 -10.83
CA MET A 36 11.36 -69.63 -12.15
C MET A 36 11.12 -68.18 -12.54
N ILE A 37 11.42 -67.83 -13.79
CA ILE A 37 10.96 -66.58 -14.40
C ILE A 37 9.88 -66.96 -15.42
N ASP A 38 8.71 -66.34 -15.35
CA ASP A 38 7.67 -66.55 -16.36
C ASP A 38 7.83 -65.62 -17.57
N ALA A 39 6.99 -65.81 -18.59
CA ALA A 39 6.98 -64.97 -19.78
C ALA A 39 6.56 -63.50 -19.52
N SER A 40 6.13 -63.18 -18.30
CA SER A 40 5.80 -61.82 -17.85
C SER A 40 6.90 -61.21 -16.97
N ASP A 41 8.10 -61.80 -16.97
CA ASP A 41 9.26 -61.40 -16.17
C ASP A 41 8.96 -61.34 -14.66
N GLN A 42 8.08 -62.20 -14.15
CA GLN A 42 7.91 -62.42 -12.72
C GLN A 42 8.87 -63.52 -12.25
N LEU A 43 9.69 -63.19 -11.25
CA LEU A 43 10.60 -64.11 -10.59
C LEU A 43 9.90 -64.76 -9.40
N TYR A 44 9.68 -66.05 -9.49
CA TYR A 44 9.14 -66.87 -8.41
C TYR A 44 10.28 -67.56 -7.67
N LEU A 45 10.27 -67.41 -6.35
CA LEU A 45 11.18 -68.07 -5.43
C LEU A 45 10.34 -68.93 -4.49
N THR A 46 10.42 -70.25 -4.65
CA THR A 46 9.67 -71.20 -3.82
C THR A 46 10.45 -71.60 -2.58
N GLY A 47 9.74 -72.25 -1.64
CA GLY A 47 10.30 -72.74 -0.39
C GLY A 47 11.53 -73.63 -0.55
N GLY A 48 12.23 -73.86 0.55
CA GLY A 48 13.48 -74.63 0.58
C GLY A 48 13.81 -75.09 1.99
N ALA A 49 15.09 -75.23 2.32
CA ALA A 49 15.53 -75.46 3.69
C ALA A 49 16.59 -74.43 4.11
N THR A 50 16.53 -73.97 5.36
CA THR A 50 17.57 -73.14 5.97
C THR A 50 18.20 -73.84 7.16
N TYR A 51 19.46 -73.51 7.48
CA TYR A 51 20.15 -74.06 8.64
C TYR A 51 19.93 -73.19 9.86
N VAL A 52 19.35 -73.75 10.92
CA VAL A 52 19.13 -73.06 12.18
C VAL A 52 20.28 -73.37 13.14
N SER A 53 21.18 -72.41 13.31
CA SER A 53 22.40 -72.59 14.11
C SER A 53 22.11 -72.91 15.59
N ALA A 54 21.03 -72.37 16.14
CA ALA A 54 20.62 -72.59 17.54
C ALA A 54 20.23 -74.05 17.82
N THR A 55 19.56 -74.72 16.89
CA THR A 55 19.10 -76.10 17.04
C THR A 55 19.99 -77.10 16.30
N LYS A 56 20.97 -76.62 15.51
CA LYS A 56 21.82 -77.42 14.63
C LYS A 56 21.03 -78.32 13.67
N THR A 57 19.82 -77.92 13.31
CA THR A 57 18.93 -78.65 12.41
C THR A 57 18.56 -77.82 11.18
N TYR A 58 18.07 -78.50 10.15
CA TYR A 58 17.49 -77.86 8.97
C TYR A 58 16.01 -77.60 9.23
N ALA A 59 15.56 -76.38 8.95
CA ALA A 59 14.15 -76.01 8.95
C ALA A 59 13.65 -75.82 7.53
N SER A 60 12.47 -76.36 7.21
CA SER A 60 11.83 -76.11 5.91
C SER A 60 11.22 -74.71 5.89
N LEU A 61 11.49 -73.98 4.83
CA LEU A 61 10.85 -72.70 4.50
C LEU A 61 9.69 -73.01 3.56
N GLN A 62 8.47 -72.68 3.97
CA GLN A 62 7.24 -72.83 3.17
C GLN A 62 6.80 -71.50 2.54
N ASP A 63 7.69 -70.51 2.55
CA ASP A 63 7.45 -69.20 1.98
C ASP A 63 7.51 -69.22 0.45
N PHE A 64 6.82 -68.27 -0.16
CA PHE A 64 6.76 -68.09 -1.60
C PHE A 64 6.92 -66.60 -1.89
N PHE A 65 7.97 -66.25 -2.61
CA PHE A 65 8.24 -64.88 -3.02
C PHE A 65 7.96 -64.73 -4.51
N VAL A 66 7.34 -63.60 -4.85
CA VAL A 66 7.15 -63.17 -6.24
C VAL A 66 7.79 -61.80 -6.36
N PHE A 67 8.82 -61.68 -7.20
CA PHE A 67 9.41 -60.40 -7.54
C PHE A 67 8.97 -60.02 -8.95
N ARG A 68 8.39 -58.84 -9.08
CA ARG A 68 7.96 -58.30 -10.37
C ARG A 68 9.09 -57.45 -10.93
N LEU A 69 9.83 -58.00 -11.89
CA LEU A 69 11.04 -57.36 -12.38
C LEU A 69 10.74 -56.15 -13.28
N ARG A 70 9.50 -56.03 -13.76
CA ARG A 70 8.97 -54.93 -14.60
C ARG A 70 8.28 -53.81 -13.81
N ASP A 71 8.17 -53.94 -12.50
CA ASP A 71 7.66 -52.82 -11.68
C ASP A 71 8.71 -51.69 -11.65
N PRO A 72 8.28 -50.42 -11.50
CA PRO A 72 9.21 -49.30 -11.42
C PRO A 72 10.21 -49.49 -10.29
N TYR A 73 11.50 -49.36 -10.60
CA TYR A 73 12.54 -49.48 -9.60
C TYR A 73 12.95 -48.09 -9.11
N TYR A 74 12.65 -47.76 -7.84
CA TYR A 74 12.81 -46.41 -7.29
C TYR A 74 14.21 -45.80 -7.45
N ARG A 75 15.27 -46.62 -7.52
CA ARG A 75 16.63 -46.14 -7.79
C ARG A 75 16.86 -45.69 -9.23
N TYR A 76 16.07 -46.21 -10.16
CA TYR A 76 16.06 -45.86 -11.57
C TYR A 76 14.91 -44.90 -11.93
N CYS A 77 14.44 -44.14 -10.94
CA CYS A 77 13.48 -43.08 -11.15
C CYS A 77 14.07 -41.75 -10.64
N SER A 78 13.90 -40.71 -11.45
CA SER A 78 14.41 -39.36 -11.20
C SER A 78 13.35 -38.33 -11.56
N ALA A 79 13.46 -37.14 -10.98
CA ALA A 79 12.59 -36.01 -11.31
C ALA A 79 13.41 -34.81 -11.80
N THR A 80 12.88 -34.08 -12.78
CA THR A 80 13.49 -32.89 -13.39
C THR A 80 12.47 -31.76 -13.58
N GLY A 81 12.97 -30.54 -13.68
CA GLY A 81 12.17 -29.35 -13.95
C GLY A 81 12.19 -28.31 -12.82
N GLY A 82 11.98 -27.05 -13.19
CA GLY A 82 11.98 -25.92 -12.26
C GLY A 82 10.95 -26.05 -11.12
N GLY A 83 9.83 -26.74 -11.39
CA GLY A 83 8.77 -26.99 -10.42
C GLY A 83 9.16 -27.86 -9.22
N LEU A 84 10.36 -28.44 -9.20
CA LEU A 84 10.91 -29.12 -8.02
C LEU A 84 11.53 -28.14 -7.01
N LYS A 85 11.91 -26.93 -7.45
CA LYS A 85 12.64 -25.94 -6.64
C LYS A 85 11.86 -24.64 -6.42
N GLY A 86 11.06 -24.22 -7.41
CA GLY A 86 10.35 -22.95 -7.37
C GLY A 86 8.97 -23.02 -8.01
N ALA A 87 8.01 -22.31 -7.42
CA ALA A 87 6.69 -22.09 -8.00
C ALA A 87 6.17 -20.68 -7.66
N ILE A 88 5.25 -20.18 -8.48
CA ILE A 88 4.57 -18.90 -8.26
C ILE A 88 3.15 -19.18 -7.79
N ALA A 89 2.73 -18.55 -6.70
CA ALA A 89 1.39 -18.72 -6.16
C ALA A 89 0.31 -18.40 -7.22
N GLY A 90 -0.63 -19.33 -7.41
CA GLY A 90 -1.71 -19.24 -8.39
C GLY A 90 -1.36 -19.67 -9.81
N GLN A 91 -0.09 -19.94 -10.12
CA GLN A 91 0.32 -20.40 -11.44
C GLN A 91 0.50 -21.92 -11.44
N THR A 92 -0.02 -22.58 -12.48
CA THR A 92 0.22 -24.01 -12.70
C THR A 92 1.69 -24.23 -13.01
N THR A 93 2.36 -24.95 -12.12
CA THR A 93 3.76 -25.33 -12.22
C THR A 93 3.84 -26.83 -12.48
N ASN A 94 4.88 -27.25 -13.19
CA ASN A 94 5.07 -28.66 -13.51
C ASN A 94 6.49 -29.13 -13.30
N PHE A 95 6.63 -30.44 -13.17
CA PHE A 95 7.89 -31.16 -13.25
C PHE A 95 7.66 -32.50 -13.93
N LEU A 96 8.75 -33.10 -14.39
CA LEU A 96 8.77 -34.39 -15.05
C LEU A 96 9.37 -35.44 -14.11
N ILE A 97 8.89 -36.66 -14.23
CA ILE A 97 9.42 -37.84 -13.54
C ILE A 97 9.72 -38.87 -14.62
N GLN A 98 10.96 -39.32 -14.69
CA GLN A 98 11.33 -40.48 -15.49
C GLN A 98 11.48 -41.68 -14.58
N CYS A 99 11.05 -42.85 -15.03
CA CYS A 99 11.13 -44.07 -14.24
C CYS A 99 11.34 -45.30 -15.13
N ARG A 100 12.25 -46.16 -14.70
CA ARG A 100 12.59 -47.42 -15.39
C ARG A 100 12.37 -48.61 -14.46
N ASP A 101 12.22 -49.78 -15.07
CA ASP A 101 12.18 -51.05 -14.35
C ASP A 101 13.59 -51.52 -13.98
N ALA A 102 13.69 -52.67 -13.30
CA ALA A 102 14.98 -53.21 -12.86
C ALA A 102 15.91 -53.67 -14.01
N PHE A 103 15.41 -53.68 -15.25
CA PHE A 103 16.16 -53.98 -16.47
C PHE A 103 16.54 -52.73 -17.28
N LEU A 104 16.27 -51.53 -16.75
CA LEU A 104 16.48 -50.23 -17.41
C LEU A 104 15.52 -49.95 -18.57
N GLU A 105 14.44 -50.71 -18.69
CA GLU A 105 13.38 -50.46 -19.68
C GLU A 105 12.35 -49.44 -19.13
N PRO A 106 11.62 -48.71 -20.00
CA PRO A 106 10.65 -47.72 -19.56
C PRO A 106 9.49 -48.31 -18.74
N ALA A 107 9.28 -47.80 -17.52
CA ALA A 107 8.23 -48.29 -16.63
C ALA A 107 6.89 -47.58 -16.90
N ASN A 108 6.22 -47.88 -18.03
CA ASN A 108 5.00 -47.21 -18.51
C ASN A 108 3.76 -47.32 -17.58
N GLY A 109 3.78 -48.20 -16.59
CA GLY A 109 2.70 -48.43 -15.62
C GLY A 109 3.06 -48.07 -14.17
N ALA A 110 4.09 -47.25 -13.97
CA ALA A 110 4.50 -46.78 -12.65
C ALA A 110 3.38 -45.96 -11.98
N ALA A 111 3.22 -46.15 -10.67
CA ALA A 111 2.30 -45.39 -9.83
C ALA A 111 3.11 -44.57 -8.82
N PHE A 112 2.74 -43.30 -8.69
CA PHE A 112 3.44 -42.33 -7.86
C PHE A 112 2.54 -41.75 -6.79
N GLU A 113 3.13 -41.50 -5.64
CA GLU A 113 2.55 -40.70 -4.55
C GLU A 113 3.44 -39.46 -4.39
N VAL A 114 2.90 -38.30 -4.78
CA VAL A 114 3.57 -37.02 -4.58
C VAL A 114 2.93 -36.33 -3.38
N ASP A 115 3.75 -35.98 -2.40
CA ASP A 115 3.34 -35.22 -1.23
C ASP A 115 4.16 -33.92 -1.17
N ILE A 116 3.47 -32.79 -1.26
CA ILE A 116 4.06 -31.46 -1.10
C ILE A 116 3.59 -30.95 0.26
N SER A 117 4.45 -31.06 1.26
CA SER A 117 4.16 -30.67 2.64
C SER A 117 4.76 -29.31 2.97
N GLY A 118 4.08 -28.50 3.75
CA GLY A 118 4.53 -27.14 4.07
C GLY A 118 3.39 -26.32 4.66
N PRO A 119 3.29 -25.02 4.34
CA PRO A 119 2.18 -24.19 4.78
C PRO A 119 0.79 -24.80 4.47
N ILE A 120 0.57 -25.31 3.25
CA ILE A 120 -0.62 -26.09 2.84
C ILE A 120 -0.19 -27.38 2.16
N SER A 121 -0.60 -28.54 2.69
CA SER A 121 -0.28 -29.81 2.03
C SER A 121 -1.03 -29.98 0.70
N MET A 122 -0.35 -30.53 -0.31
CA MET A 122 -0.92 -30.85 -1.62
C MET A 122 -0.47 -32.24 -2.06
N THR A 123 -1.36 -32.98 -2.74
CA THR A 123 -1.08 -34.32 -3.25
C THR A 123 -1.40 -34.43 -4.75
N PRO A 124 -0.59 -33.79 -5.62
CA PRO A 124 -0.84 -33.84 -7.07
C PRO A 124 -0.59 -35.25 -7.61
N LYS A 125 -1.27 -35.60 -8.70
CA LYS A 125 -1.19 -36.94 -9.31
C LYS A 125 -0.44 -36.88 -10.63
N PRO A 126 0.75 -37.49 -10.74
CA PRO A 126 1.43 -37.62 -12.02
C PRO A 126 0.61 -38.44 -13.02
N PHE A 127 0.67 -38.05 -14.29
CA PHE A 127 0.09 -38.81 -15.41
C PHE A 127 1.16 -39.18 -16.43
N SER A 128 1.00 -40.34 -17.06
CA SER A 128 1.97 -40.86 -18.03
C SER A 128 1.94 -40.04 -19.32
N VAL A 129 3.12 -39.69 -19.83
CA VAL A 129 3.36 -39.05 -21.13
C VAL A 129 3.84 -40.08 -22.16
N GLY A 130 4.13 -41.31 -21.73
CA GLY A 130 4.69 -42.38 -22.57
C GLY A 130 6.17 -42.62 -22.27
N ASP A 131 6.68 -43.78 -22.71
CA ASP A 131 8.10 -44.16 -22.60
C ASP A 131 8.74 -43.94 -21.22
N GLY A 132 8.01 -44.33 -20.16
CA GLY A 132 8.48 -44.23 -18.77
C GLY A 132 8.56 -42.81 -18.23
N LEU A 133 8.04 -41.83 -18.97
CA LEU A 133 7.96 -40.43 -18.60
C LEU A 133 6.57 -40.07 -18.05
N TYR A 134 6.58 -39.28 -16.99
CA TYR A 134 5.39 -38.81 -16.30
C TYR A 134 5.49 -37.31 -16.08
N ARG A 135 4.35 -36.64 -16.17
CA ARG A 135 4.23 -35.22 -15.86
C ARG A 135 3.35 -35.03 -14.64
N CYS A 136 3.78 -34.15 -13.74
CA CYS A 136 3.02 -33.75 -12.58
C CYS A 136 2.77 -32.25 -12.64
N ASP A 137 1.51 -31.86 -12.75
CA ASP A 137 1.07 -30.47 -12.67
C ASP A 137 0.50 -30.19 -11.27
N TYR A 138 0.87 -29.04 -10.70
CA TYR A 138 0.31 -28.57 -9.43
C TYR A 138 0.20 -27.04 -9.41
N THR A 139 -0.68 -26.51 -8.56
CA THR A 139 -0.85 -25.07 -8.37
C THR A 139 -0.78 -24.77 -6.87
N ALA A 140 0.36 -24.23 -6.44
CA ALA A 140 0.50 -23.74 -5.07
C ALA A 140 -0.24 -22.40 -4.93
N VAL A 141 -0.95 -22.18 -3.82
CA VAL A 141 -1.68 -20.92 -3.58
C VAL A 141 -1.11 -20.11 -2.43
N ARG A 142 -0.26 -20.72 -1.60
CA ARG A 142 0.32 -20.09 -0.41
C ARG A 142 1.83 -20.04 -0.53
N THR A 143 2.39 -18.89 -0.15
CA THR A 143 3.84 -18.68 -0.14
C THR A 143 4.52 -19.37 1.03
N GLY A 144 5.80 -19.67 0.84
CA GLY A 144 6.67 -20.25 1.86
C GLY A 144 7.47 -21.43 1.33
N ASP A 145 8.15 -22.09 2.26
CA ASP A 145 8.99 -23.23 1.97
C ASP A 145 8.23 -24.54 2.17
N TYR A 146 8.37 -25.43 1.20
CA TYR A 146 7.72 -26.73 1.12
C TYR A 146 8.75 -27.84 0.96
N LYS A 147 8.40 -29.03 1.44
CA LYS A 147 9.11 -30.29 1.19
C LYS A 147 8.30 -31.13 0.22
N LEU A 148 8.83 -31.33 -0.97
CA LEU A 148 8.22 -32.16 -2.01
C LEU A 148 8.83 -33.57 -1.98
N SER A 149 8.02 -34.58 -1.75
CA SER A 149 8.41 -35.99 -1.72
C SER A 149 7.73 -36.73 -2.85
N ILE A 150 8.51 -37.50 -3.64
CA ILE A 150 7.99 -38.32 -4.73
C ILE A 150 8.30 -39.78 -4.39
N LYS A 151 7.26 -40.55 -4.07
CA LYS A 151 7.40 -41.99 -3.87
C LYS A 151 6.87 -42.74 -5.08
N VAL A 152 7.50 -43.86 -5.40
CA VAL A 152 7.07 -44.77 -6.45
C VAL A 152 6.88 -46.17 -5.86
N GLY A 153 5.84 -46.87 -6.29
CA GLY A 153 5.56 -48.22 -5.81
C GLY A 153 4.13 -48.67 -6.07
N ARG A 154 3.75 -49.82 -5.50
CA ARG A 154 2.42 -50.44 -5.65
C ARG A 154 1.96 -51.08 -4.35
N ALA A 155 0.64 -51.17 -4.18
CA ALA A 155 -0.02 -51.92 -3.10
C ALA A 155 0.45 -51.58 -1.67
N GLY A 156 0.74 -50.29 -1.41
CA GLY A 156 1.09 -49.80 -0.07
C GLY A 156 2.57 -49.89 0.31
N VAL A 157 3.41 -50.45 -0.57
CA VAL A 157 4.88 -50.36 -0.44
C VAL A 157 5.37 -49.33 -1.45
N THR A 158 5.82 -48.18 -0.94
CA THR A 158 6.30 -47.06 -1.75
C THR A 158 7.66 -46.61 -1.25
N ASP A 159 8.60 -46.44 -2.18
CA ASP A 159 9.96 -45.97 -1.89
C ASP A 159 10.13 -44.56 -2.46
N LEU A 160 10.83 -43.70 -1.71
CA LEU A 160 11.20 -42.36 -2.20
C LEU A 160 12.19 -42.53 -3.37
N ILE A 161 11.94 -41.86 -4.49
CA ILE A 161 12.80 -41.96 -5.68
C ILE A 161 14.23 -41.50 -5.37
N ALA A 162 15.23 -42.06 -6.06
CA ALA A 162 16.63 -41.84 -5.71
C ALA A 162 17.18 -40.42 -5.93
N GLY A 163 16.44 -39.50 -6.55
CA GLY A 163 16.72 -38.05 -6.46
C GLY A 163 16.61 -37.25 -7.76
N SER A 164 16.99 -35.97 -7.65
CA SER A 164 17.03 -34.98 -8.74
C SER A 164 18.03 -35.36 -9.80
N ASP A 165 17.67 -35.21 -11.07
CA ASP A 165 18.72 -35.10 -12.09
C ASP A 165 19.55 -33.83 -11.84
N SER A 166 20.86 -33.95 -12.01
CA SER A 166 21.81 -32.84 -11.87
C SER A 166 21.81 -31.90 -13.08
N ASN A 167 21.24 -32.32 -14.21
CA ASN A 167 21.12 -31.50 -15.41
C ASN A 167 19.67 -31.51 -15.94
N PRO A 168 18.82 -30.51 -15.63
CA PRO A 168 17.41 -30.50 -16.03
C PRO A 168 17.18 -30.36 -17.54
N ASP A 169 18.23 -30.04 -18.30
CA ASP A 169 18.22 -29.92 -19.77
C ASP A 169 18.79 -31.16 -20.47
N ASN A 170 19.12 -32.23 -19.73
CA ASN A 170 19.50 -33.48 -20.38
C ASN A 170 18.32 -34.04 -21.17
N ASP A 171 18.64 -34.78 -22.23
CA ASP A 171 17.64 -35.59 -22.90
C ASP A 171 17.05 -36.54 -21.86
N VAL A 172 15.72 -36.60 -21.79
CA VAL A 172 14.97 -37.49 -20.89
C VAL A 172 15.32 -38.97 -21.14
N HIS A 173 16.08 -39.32 -22.17
CA HIS A 173 16.59 -40.66 -22.41
C HIS A 173 18.02 -40.90 -21.91
N ASP A 174 18.78 -39.84 -21.59
CA ASP A 174 20.15 -39.88 -21.04
C ASP A 174 20.14 -39.86 -19.50
N TYR A 175 19.72 -40.98 -18.94
CA TYR A 175 19.79 -41.23 -17.50
C TYR A 175 21.25 -41.27 -17.03
N ALA A 176 21.73 -40.18 -16.44
CA ALA A 176 22.91 -40.21 -15.59
C ALA A 176 22.45 -40.80 -14.25
N GLY A 177 22.67 -42.11 -14.05
CA GLY A 177 22.29 -42.76 -12.80
C GLY A 177 22.79 -41.99 -11.58
N PRO A 178 22.02 -41.98 -10.46
CA PRO A 178 22.41 -41.26 -9.28
C PRO A 178 23.80 -41.74 -8.90
N ALA A 179 24.72 -40.79 -8.67
CA ALA A 179 26.03 -41.10 -8.11
C ALA A 179 25.79 -42.01 -6.89
N ALA A 180 26.45 -43.16 -6.86
CA ALA A 180 26.31 -44.14 -5.79
C ALA A 180 26.43 -43.41 -4.44
N ALA A 181 25.32 -43.36 -3.68
CA ALA A 181 25.12 -42.63 -2.42
C ALA A 181 24.51 -41.20 -2.50
N ALA A 182 23.63 -40.90 -3.44
CA ALA A 182 22.74 -39.74 -3.28
C ALA A 182 21.76 -39.98 -2.11
N ASP A 183 21.89 -39.19 -1.06
CA ASP A 183 20.96 -39.15 0.07
C ASP A 183 19.53 -38.86 -0.45
N VAL A 184 18.68 -39.88 -0.41
CA VAL A 184 17.29 -39.82 -0.86
C VAL A 184 16.52 -38.92 0.11
N LYS A 185 16.31 -37.65 -0.26
CA LYS A 185 15.66 -36.62 0.57
C LYS A 185 14.58 -35.88 -0.22
N PRO A 186 13.53 -35.38 0.46
CA PRO A 186 12.56 -34.49 -0.17
C PRO A 186 13.22 -33.28 -0.81
N PHE A 187 12.65 -32.78 -1.91
CA PHE A 187 13.08 -31.57 -2.58
C PHE A 187 12.65 -30.33 -1.78
N ASP A 188 13.53 -29.34 -1.72
CA ASP A 188 13.23 -28.02 -1.18
C ASP A 188 12.55 -27.18 -2.26
N LEU A 189 11.27 -26.84 -2.03
CA LEU A 189 10.44 -26.04 -2.93
C LEU A 189 10.10 -24.72 -2.27
N THR A 190 10.51 -23.60 -2.86
CA THR A 190 10.09 -22.26 -2.41
C THR A 190 8.97 -21.73 -3.30
N VAL A 191 7.84 -21.39 -2.69
CA VAL A 191 6.71 -20.77 -3.38
C VAL A 191 6.73 -19.25 -3.15
N THR A 192 6.93 -18.50 -4.23
CA THR A 192 6.91 -17.03 -4.22
C THR A 192 5.52 -16.49 -4.55
N PRO A 193 5.16 -15.28 -4.07
CA PRO A 193 3.84 -14.70 -4.32
C PRO A 193 3.62 -14.43 -5.80
N GLY A 194 2.36 -14.48 -6.22
CA GLY A 194 1.93 -14.13 -7.58
C GLY A 194 2.14 -12.66 -7.93
N ILE A 195 1.57 -12.23 -9.06
CA ILE A 195 1.51 -10.80 -9.39
C ILE A 195 0.67 -10.04 -8.36
N THR A 196 0.98 -8.77 -8.16
CA THR A 196 0.21 -7.92 -7.25
C THR A 196 -1.25 -7.82 -7.69
N SER A 197 -2.15 -8.02 -6.74
CA SER A 197 -3.58 -7.88 -6.89
C SER A 197 -4.00 -6.53 -6.31
N PRO A 198 -4.41 -5.56 -7.16
CA PRO A 198 -4.80 -4.23 -6.70
C PRO A 198 -5.93 -4.27 -5.67
N VAL A 199 -6.93 -5.14 -5.90
CA VAL A 199 -8.11 -5.27 -5.05
C VAL A 199 -7.83 -5.91 -3.68
N HIS A 200 -6.80 -6.77 -3.57
CA HIS A 200 -6.44 -7.42 -2.31
C HIS A 200 -5.31 -6.71 -1.56
N SER A 201 -4.63 -5.77 -2.21
CA SER A 201 -3.69 -4.86 -1.56
C SER A 201 -4.46 -3.89 -0.66
N VAL A 202 -3.78 -3.28 0.31
CA VAL A 202 -4.43 -2.45 1.34
C VAL A 202 -3.58 -1.22 1.62
N ALA A 203 -4.21 -0.05 1.75
CA ALA A 203 -3.57 1.16 2.27
C ALA A 203 -4.06 1.46 3.70
N SER A 204 -3.16 1.96 4.55
CA SER A 204 -3.42 2.19 5.97
C SER A 204 -2.60 3.34 6.55
N GLY A 205 -3.17 4.09 7.49
CA GLY A 205 -2.55 5.24 8.15
C GLY A 205 -3.57 6.38 8.31
N SER A 206 -3.44 7.20 9.35
CA SER A 206 -4.36 8.33 9.59
C SER A 206 -4.37 9.34 8.44
N TYR A 207 -3.18 9.59 7.87
CA TYR A 207 -2.97 10.45 6.71
C TYR A 207 -3.54 9.91 5.40
N ILE A 208 -4.30 8.81 5.38
CA ILE A 208 -5.11 8.45 4.20
C ILE A 208 -6.49 9.12 4.21
N THR A 209 -6.92 9.66 5.37
CA THR A 209 -8.25 10.25 5.57
C THR A 209 -8.21 11.67 6.13
N LEU A 210 -7.17 12.05 6.86
CA LEU A 210 -7.06 13.36 7.48
C LEU A 210 -5.63 13.90 7.42
N SER A 211 -5.48 15.16 7.01
CA SER A 211 -4.22 15.90 7.02
C SER A 211 -4.46 17.36 7.35
N THR A 212 -3.39 18.10 7.64
CA THR A 212 -3.40 19.56 7.78
C THR A 212 -2.56 20.18 6.67
N ALA A 213 -3.00 21.32 6.15
CA ALA A 213 -2.29 22.06 5.11
C ALA A 213 -0.84 22.35 5.56
N GLY A 214 0.13 22.10 4.68
CA GLY A 214 1.56 22.29 4.94
C GLY A 214 2.23 21.21 5.78
N VAL A 215 1.47 20.30 6.41
CA VAL A 215 2.02 19.14 7.12
C VAL A 215 2.27 18.02 6.12
N VAL A 216 3.45 17.41 6.17
CA VAL A 216 3.76 16.22 5.36
C VAL A 216 3.00 15.03 5.93
N GLY A 217 1.98 14.56 5.21
CA GLY A 217 1.23 13.36 5.54
C GLY A 217 1.94 12.11 5.04
N SER A 218 1.85 11.01 5.80
CA SER A 218 2.37 9.72 5.35
C SER A 218 1.49 8.52 5.71
N PHE A 219 1.36 7.58 4.78
CA PHE A 219 0.62 6.33 4.97
C PHE A 219 1.35 5.16 4.31
N GLN A 220 0.96 3.94 4.66
CA GLN A 220 1.57 2.71 4.17
C GLN A 220 0.64 1.97 3.22
N ILE A 221 1.18 1.38 2.16
CA ILE A 221 0.50 0.43 1.27
C ILE A 221 1.14 -0.94 1.47
N THR A 222 0.34 -1.98 1.71
CA THR A 222 0.80 -3.37 1.72
C THR A 222 0.30 -4.09 0.49
N CYS A 223 1.23 -4.59 -0.32
CA CYS A 223 0.91 -5.29 -1.57
C CYS A 223 0.70 -6.78 -1.35
N LYS A 224 -0.37 -7.30 -1.94
CA LYS A 224 -0.71 -8.73 -1.89
C LYS A 224 -1.01 -9.27 -3.27
N ASP A 225 -0.83 -10.57 -3.46
CA ASP A 225 -1.32 -11.28 -4.65
C ASP A 225 -2.81 -11.64 -4.54
N ALA A 226 -3.34 -12.34 -5.55
CA ALA A 226 -4.75 -12.75 -5.60
C ALA A 226 -5.13 -13.78 -4.50
N PHE A 227 -4.15 -14.38 -3.83
CA PHE A 227 -4.31 -15.38 -2.77
C PHE A 227 -3.92 -14.82 -1.40
N LEU A 228 -3.86 -13.48 -1.28
CA LEU A 228 -3.55 -12.74 -0.06
C LEU A 228 -2.11 -12.95 0.46
N ASN A 229 -1.20 -13.49 -0.35
CA ASN A 229 0.21 -13.57 0.03
C ASN A 229 0.85 -12.20 -0.07
N ARG A 230 1.70 -11.85 0.91
CA ARG A 230 2.46 -10.61 0.88
C ARG A 230 3.54 -10.67 -0.19
N ARG A 231 3.61 -9.64 -1.03
CA ARG A 231 4.67 -9.46 -2.04
C ARG A 231 5.96 -8.96 -1.37
N PRO A 232 7.15 -9.22 -1.92
CA PRO A 232 8.41 -8.72 -1.34
C PRO A 232 8.72 -7.26 -1.70
N GLY A 233 8.02 -6.66 -2.67
CA GLY A 233 8.34 -5.35 -3.24
C GLY A 233 8.46 -5.41 -4.77
N GLY A 234 8.99 -4.34 -5.37
CA GLY A 234 9.26 -4.20 -6.81
C GLY A 234 8.04 -3.93 -7.69
N ASP A 235 6.93 -3.49 -7.10
CA ASP A 235 5.67 -3.22 -7.79
C ASP A 235 5.59 -1.74 -8.22
N SER A 236 4.99 -1.48 -9.38
CA SER A 236 4.80 -0.13 -9.90
C SER A 236 3.51 0.48 -9.32
N ILE A 237 3.67 1.36 -8.33
CA ILE A 237 2.57 2.02 -7.62
C ILE A 237 2.62 3.54 -7.85
N SER A 238 1.47 4.13 -8.14
CA SER A 238 1.30 5.58 -8.15
C SER A 238 0.16 6.00 -7.23
N THR A 239 0.28 7.21 -6.66
CA THR A 239 -0.73 7.79 -5.79
C THR A 239 -1.05 9.20 -6.24
N LEU A 240 -2.35 9.50 -6.35
CA LEU A 240 -2.84 10.77 -6.85
C LEU A 240 -3.91 11.32 -5.90
N MET A 241 -3.78 12.59 -5.55
CA MET A 241 -4.74 13.35 -4.74
C MET A 241 -5.34 14.46 -5.59
N GLN A 242 -6.65 14.45 -5.79
CA GLN A 242 -7.38 15.42 -6.62
C GLN A 242 -8.42 16.15 -5.79
N LEU A 243 -8.46 17.49 -5.87
CA LEU A 243 -9.41 18.30 -5.11
C LEU A 243 -10.85 18.05 -5.60
N ILE A 244 -11.78 17.96 -4.66
CA ILE A 244 -13.21 17.69 -4.88
C ILE A 244 -14.02 18.96 -4.58
N ASP A 245 -14.98 19.28 -5.45
CA ASP A 245 -16.06 20.22 -5.15
C ASP A 245 -17.03 19.57 -4.15
N VAL A 246 -17.09 20.08 -2.93
CA VAL A 246 -17.89 19.49 -1.84
C VAL A 246 -19.39 19.52 -2.16
N ARG A 247 -19.83 20.43 -3.04
CA ARG A 247 -21.24 20.65 -3.37
C ARG A 247 -21.73 19.68 -4.45
N THR A 248 -20.91 19.41 -5.46
CA THR A 248 -21.29 18.52 -6.58
C THR A 248 -20.69 17.12 -6.46
N GLY A 249 -19.58 16.97 -5.72
CA GLY A 249 -18.78 15.75 -5.66
C GLY A 249 -17.84 15.56 -6.85
N ASP A 250 -17.79 16.53 -7.77
CA ASP A 250 -16.93 16.49 -8.95
C ASP A 250 -15.48 16.88 -8.62
N LEU A 251 -14.55 16.50 -9.49
CA LEU A 251 -13.15 16.90 -9.36
C LEU A 251 -12.91 18.28 -9.97
N TYR A 252 -12.14 19.13 -9.29
CA TYR A 252 -11.65 20.38 -9.88
C TYR A 252 -10.59 20.06 -10.95
N SER A 253 -10.95 20.21 -12.23
CA SER A 253 -10.04 19.94 -13.36
C SER A 253 -8.98 21.03 -13.58
N THR A 254 -9.17 22.21 -12.98
CA THR A 254 -8.23 23.34 -13.06
C THR A 254 -7.16 23.32 -11.99
N VAL A 255 -7.30 22.46 -10.97
CA VAL A 255 -6.32 22.30 -9.89
C VAL A 255 -5.44 21.10 -10.21
N GLU A 256 -4.14 21.34 -10.32
CA GLU A 256 -3.18 20.26 -10.58
C GLU A 256 -3.22 19.20 -9.47
N PRO A 257 -3.33 17.91 -9.82
CA PRO A 257 -3.30 16.84 -8.84
C PRO A 257 -1.98 16.79 -8.06
N VAL A 258 -2.06 16.51 -6.77
CA VAL A 258 -0.87 16.24 -5.96
C VAL A 258 -0.48 14.78 -6.12
N THR A 259 0.77 14.53 -6.48
CA THR A 259 1.33 13.17 -6.58
C THR A 259 2.07 12.83 -5.30
N GLY A 260 1.75 11.69 -4.69
CA GLY A 260 2.48 11.22 -3.52
C GLY A 260 3.80 10.57 -3.92
N ASN A 261 4.85 10.83 -3.16
CA ASN A 261 6.13 10.15 -3.30
C ASN A 261 6.03 8.75 -2.70
N VAL A 262 6.24 7.71 -3.52
CA VAL A 262 6.12 6.31 -3.12
C VAL A 262 7.52 5.71 -2.99
N ASN A 263 7.86 5.25 -1.78
CA ASN A 263 9.09 4.53 -1.49
C ASN A 263 8.80 3.04 -1.23
N ASP A 264 9.45 2.15 -1.97
CA ASP A 264 9.42 0.71 -1.71
C ASP A 264 10.36 0.36 -0.56
N ASN A 265 9.83 -0.23 0.51
CA ASN A 265 10.63 -0.63 1.66
C ASN A 265 11.31 -1.99 1.46
N SER A 266 11.17 -2.61 0.28
CA SER A 266 11.75 -3.91 -0.09
C SER A 266 11.36 -5.06 0.85
N ASP A 267 10.21 -4.91 1.52
CA ASP A 267 9.64 -5.93 2.37
C ASP A 267 8.20 -6.28 1.97
N GLY A 268 7.60 -5.56 1.03
CA GLY A 268 6.19 -5.67 0.66
C GLY A 268 5.29 -4.54 1.14
N SER A 269 5.84 -3.59 1.88
CA SER A 269 5.22 -2.32 2.20
C SER A 269 5.82 -1.19 1.37
N TYR A 270 5.00 -0.19 1.09
CA TYR A 270 5.39 1.03 0.40
C TYR A 270 4.96 2.21 1.25
N SER A 271 5.92 3.08 1.55
CA SER A 271 5.67 4.32 2.27
C SER A 271 5.34 5.42 1.29
N VAL A 272 4.17 6.02 1.47
CA VAL A 272 3.73 7.17 0.67
C VAL A 272 3.83 8.41 1.54
N SER A 273 4.49 9.44 1.01
CA SER A 273 4.52 10.76 1.63
C SER A 273 4.01 11.81 0.65
N TYR A 274 3.21 12.76 1.13
CA TYR A 274 2.70 13.86 0.33
C TYR A 274 2.62 15.14 1.16
N GLY A 275 2.63 16.30 0.50
CA GLY A 275 2.39 17.60 1.11
C GLY A 275 1.34 18.35 0.31
N ILE A 276 0.25 18.75 0.96
CA ILE A 276 -0.82 19.55 0.36
C ILE A 276 -0.87 20.87 1.10
N THR A 277 -0.85 22.00 0.39
CA THR A 277 -0.93 23.34 0.97
C THR A 277 -2.29 23.98 0.82
N GLN A 278 -3.16 23.44 -0.04
CA GLN A 278 -4.52 23.92 -0.22
C GLN A 278 -5.47 23.08 0.64
N ALA A 279 -6.21 23.74 1.53
CA ALA A 279 -7.20 23.07 2.36
C ALA A 279 -8.43 22.67 1.52
N GLY A 280 -9.07 21.55 1.85
CA GLY A 280 -10.23 21.05 1.13
C GLY A 280 -10.38 19.53 1.19
N LEU A 281 -11.39 19.03 0.48
CA LEU A 281 -11.64 17.60 0.38
C LEU A 281 -10.97 17.05 -0.88
N TYR A 282 -10.17 16.00 -0.74
CA TYR A 282 -9.42 15.39 -1.84
C TYR A 282 -9.86 13.94 -2.05
N ARG A 283 -9.80 13.47 -3.30
CA ARG A 283 -9.91 12.07 -3.67
C ARG A 283 -8.50 11.49 -3.78
N ILE A 284 -8.15 10.56 -2.90
CA ILE A 284 -6.93 9.75 -3.05
C ILE A 284 -7.25 8.56 -3.94
N SER A 285 -6.44 8.36 -4.97
CA SER A 285 -6.46 7.19 -5.85
C SER A 285 -5.08 6.52 -5.84
N ILE A 286 -5.04 5.23 -5.53
CA ILE A 286 -3.83 4.41 -5.56
C ILE A 286 -3.97 3.45 -6.74
N GLN A 287 -2.99 3.49 -7.64
CA GLN A 287 -2.97 2.67 -8.85
C GLN A 287 -1.76 1.75 -8.88
N PHE A 288 -1.98 0.56 -9.40
CA PHE A 288 -1.00 -0.49 -9.63
C PHE A 288 -0.97 -0.73 -11.14
N SER A 289 0.10 -0.32 -11.83
CA SER A 289 0.19 -0.38 -13.30
C SER A 289 -1.06 0.16 -14.01
N GLY A 290 -1.61 1.28 -13.52
CA GLY A 290 -2.82 1.92 -14.07
C GLY A 290 -4.16 1.39 -13.54
N THR A 291 -4.18 0.34 -12.72
CA THR A 291 -5.41 -0.23 -12.14
C THR A 291 -5.61 0.25 -10.71
N LEU A 292 -6.78 0.79 -10.38
CA LEU A 292 -7.14 1.22 -9.02
C LEU A 292 -7.13 0.03 -8.04
N GLY A 293 -6.63 0.28 -6.83
CA GLY A 293 -6.56 -0.74 -5.78
C GLY A 293 -6.38 -0.17 -4.39
N ALA A 294 -5.92 -1.02 -3.47
CA ALA A 294 -5.62 -0.67 -2.08
C ALA A 294 -6.82 -0.09 -1.29
N GLY A 295 -8.05 -0.44 -1.68
CA GLY A 295 -9.27 0.10 -1.08
C GLY A 295 -9.61 1.54 -1.51
N THR A 296 -8.99 2.05 -2.57
CA THR A 296 -9.23 3.40 -3.10
C THR A 296 -10.12 3.39 -4.35
N PRO A 297 -10.81 4.49 -4.68
CA PRO A 297 -10.67 5.84 -4.14
C PRO A 297 -11.18 6.04 -2.71
N VAL A 298 -10.53 6.91 -1.93
CA VAL A 298 -11.01 7.37 -0.61
C VAL A 298 -10.95 8.89 -0.50
N GLN A 299 -11.71 9.45 0.45
CA GLN A 299 -11.71 10.89 0.72
C GLN A 299 -10.68 11.24 1.79
N LEU A 300 -9.86 12.25 1.50
CA LEU A 300 -8.91 12.89 2.40
C LEU A 300 -9.39 14.30 2.72
N ALA A 301 -9.70 14.56 3.97
CA ALA A 301 -9.93 15.93 4.45
C ALA A 301 -8.58 16.59 4.76
N VAL A 302 -8.25 17.66 4.03
CA VAL A 302 -7.11 18.52 4.33
C VAL A 302 -7.64 19.74 5.08
N ARG A 303 -7.39 19.79 6.38
CA ARG A 303 -7.72 20.92 7.25
C ARG A 303 -6.83 22.11 6.90
N SER A 304 -7.35 23.33 7.06
CA SER A 304 -6.51 24.53 7.06
C SER A 304 -5.47 24.42 8.18
N ALA A 305 -4.30 25.01 7.96
CA ALA A 305 -3.36 25.25 9.07
C ALA A 305 -3.97 26.30 10.05
N PRO A 306 -3.36 26.49 11.24
CA PRO A 306 -3.78 27.56 12.15
C PRO A 306 -3.78 28.92 11.44
N ALA A 307 -4.67 29.83 11.86
CA ALA A 307 -4.74 31.13 11.24
C ALA A 307 -3.42 31.89 11.40
N ASP A 308 -3.04 32.57 10.34
CA ASP A 308 -1.90 33.45 10.27
C ASP A 308 -2.41 34.89 10.18
N ILE A 309 -2.08 35.68 11.20
CA ILE A 309 -2.46 37.09 11.30
C ILE A 309 -2.05 37.87 10.04
N SER A 310 -0.89 37.55 9.47
CA SER A 310 -0.38 38.21 8.26
C SER A 310 -1.19 37.90 7.01
N LYS A 311 -2.08 36.90 7.06
CA LYS A 311 -2.96 36.46 5.96
C LYS A 311 -4.40 36.90 6.13
N THR A 312 -4.79 37.38 7.31
CA THR A 312 -6.12 37.93 7.59
C THR A 312 -6.39 39.18 6.74
N TYR A 313 -7.63 39.36 6.32
CA TYR A 313 -8.11 40.59 5.68
C TYR A 313 -9.52 40.96 6.15
N VAL A 314 -9.87 42.22 5.96
CA VAL A 314 -11.19 42.76 6.31
C VAL A 314 -11.91 43.19 5.04
N TYR A 315 -13.22 42.98 4.97
CA TYR A 315 -14.05 43.59 3.94
C TYR A 315 -15.40 44.03 4.50
N GLY A 316 -16.07 45.00 3.90
CA GLY A 316 -17.38 45.45 4.38
C GLY A 316 -17.69 46.89 4.00
N GLN A 317 -18.64 47.48 4.72
CA GLN A 317 -18.96 48.90 4.61
C GLN A 317 -17.98 49.70 5.49
N LEU A 318 -16.91 50.24 4.88
CA LEU A 318 -15.77 50.83 5.57
C LEU A 318 -15.57 52.32 5.25
N LEU A 319 -16.19 52.84 4.19
CA LEU A 319 -16.06 54.24 3.75
C LEU A 319 -17.30 55.08 4.04
N GLU A 320 -18.48 54.60 3.66
CA GLU A 320 -19.75 55.34 3.80
C GLU A 320 -20.76 54.52 4.61
N VAL A 321 -21.19 55.08 5.74
CA VAL A 321 -22.20 54.46 6.61
C VAL A 321 -23.24 55.51 7.04
N ASN A 322 -24.47 55.07 7.33
CA ASN A 322 -25.55 55.98 7.70
C ASN A 322 -25.79 55.92 9.22
N ALA A 323 -25.92 57.08 9.86
CA ALA A 323 -26.29 57.15 11.27
C ALA A 323 -27.65 56.46 11.51
N GLY A 324 -27.76 55.67 12.58
CA GLY A 324 -28.95 54.93 12.96
C GLY A 324 -29.18 53.61 12.22
N PHE A 325 -28.33 53.24 11.27
CA PHE A 325 -28.40 51.96 10.55
C PHE A 325 -27.19 51.07 10.88
N PRO A 326 -27.39 49.74 11.02
CA PRO A 326 -26.28 48.82 11.22
C PRO A 326 -25.38 48.77 9.97
N SER A 327 -24.08 48.84 10.19
CA SER A 327 -23.04 48.63 9.19
C SER A 327 -22.35 47.29 9.43
N LEU A 328 -22.12 46.54 8.35
CA LEU A 328 -21.56 45.19 8.41
C LEU A 328 -20.11 45.19 7.93
N ILE A 329 -19.24 44.61 8.75
CA ILE A 329 -17.81 44.46 8.48
C ILE A 329 -17.43 43.00 8.76
N TYR A 330 -16.69 42.39 7.86
CA TYR A 330 -16.27 41.00 7.92
C TYR A 330 -14.76 40.91 8.08
N VAL A 331 -14.30 40.08 9.02
CA VAL A 331 -12.89 39.75 9.19
C VAL A 331 -12.70 38.29 8.78
N GLN A 332 -12.01 38.07 7.67
CA GLN A 332 -11.68 36.73 7.17
C GLN A 332 -10.27 36.36 7.62
N THR A 333 -10.18 35.44 8.56
CA THR A 333 -8.92 34.82 8.94
C THR A 333 -8.56 33.73 7.94
N ARG A 334 -7.26 33.57 7.70
CA ARG A 334 -6.70 32.59 6.77
C ARG A 334 -5.43 31.99 7.34
N ASP A 335 -5.10 30.79 6.92
CA ASP A 335 -3.85 30.14 7.30
C ASP A 335 -2.64 30.71 6.54
N SER A 336 -1.43 30.27 6.89
CA SER A 336 -0.18 30.73 6.28
C SER A 336 -0.08 30.48 4.77
N PHE A 337 -0.90 29.59 4.22
CA PHE A 337 -0.98 29.26 2.80
C PHE A 337 -2.09 30.03 2.07
N GLY A 338 -2.85 30.86 2.79
CA GLY A 338 -3.94 31.68 2.24
C GLY A 338 -5.27 30.92 2.12
N ASN A 339 -5.42 29.77 2.79
CA ASN A 339 -6.70 29.08 2.87
C ASN A 339 -7.61 29.77 3.90
N ASN A 340 -8.89 29.91 3.59
CA ASN A 340 -9.88 30.20 4.63
C ASN A 340 -9.89 29.07 5.65
N ILE A 341 -10.14 29.40 6.92
CA ILE A 341 -10.17 28.39 7.97
C ILE A 341 -11.35 27.46 7.74
N LEU A 342 -11.09 26.14 7.66
CA LEU A 342 -12.11 25.13 7.34
C LEU A 342 -12.46 24.20 8.50
N THR A 343 -11.87 24.42 9.67
CA THR A 343 -12.12 23.60 10.86
C THR A 343 -12.53 24.43 12.06
N GLU A 344 -13.46 23.92 12.86
CA GLU A 344 -13.82 24.59 14.10
C GLU A 344 -12.62 24.64 15.05
N PRO A 345 -12.45 25.74 15.81
CA PRO A 345 -11.36 25.93 16.78
C PRO A 345 -11.36 24.97 17.98
N ILE A 346 -12.09 23.86 17.96
CA ILE A 346 -12.37 23.04 19.16
C ILE A 346 -11.36 21.91 19.43
N ASP A 347 -10.58 21.43 18.44
CA ASP A 347 -9.90 20.13 18.61
C ASP A 347 -8.37 20.13 18.50
N GLU A 348 -7.68 21.18 18.07
CA GLU A 348 -6.21 21.20 18.05
C GLU A 348 -5.68 22.65 18.04
N PHE A 349 -5.06 23.07 19.16
CA PHE A 349 -4.51 24.40 19.46
C PHE A 349 -5.55 25.50 19.81
N PRO A 350 -5.28 26.31 20.85
CA PRO A 350 -6.17 26.39 22.00
C PRO A 350 -7.42 27.23 21.76
N LEU A 351 -8.54 26.71 22.29
CA LEU A 351 -9.80 27.40 22.48
C LEU A 351 -9.62 28.84 22.99
N GLY A 352 -10.15 29.81 22.26
CA GLY A 352 -10.32 31.19 22.74
C GLY A 352 -9.09 32.11 22.65
N THR A 353 -8.08 31.82 21.82
CA THR A 353 -6.92 32.72 21.64
C THR A 353 -6.99 33.64 20.43
N GLU A 354 -7.90 33.40 19.48
CA GLU A 354 -8.14 34.37 18.41
C GLU A 354 -9.01 35.52 18.92
N THR A 355 -8.40 36.66 19.19
CA THR A 355 -9.12 37.89 19.56
C THR A 355 -9.25 38.77 18.33
N ILE A 356 -10.49 39.02 17.92
CA ILE A 356 -10.81 40.07 16.96
C ILE A 356 -11.23 41.30 17.76
N GLU A 357 -10.39 42.33 17.73
CA GLU A 357 -10.66 43.61 18.39
C GLU A 357 -11.02 44.65 17.33
N PHE A 358 -12.12 45.36 17.56
CA PHE A 358 -12.59 46.43 16.68
C PHE A 358 -12.58 47.77 17.41
N GLU A 359 -11.63 48.61 17.02
CA GLU A 359 -11.44 49.96 17.51
C GLU A 359 -12.02 50.95 16.50
N LEU A 360 -12.83 51.90 16.97
CA LEU A 360 -13.32 53.02 16.16
C LEU A 360 -12.63 54.28 16.65
N CYS A 361 -11.78 54.87 15.81
CA CYS A 361 -10.92 55.95 16.25
C CYS A 361 -11.39 57.29 15.69
N ILE A 362 -11.64 58.26 16.57
CA ILE A 362 -11.96 59.64 16.16
C ILE A 362 -10.68 60.35 15.69
N SER A 363 -9.56 60.03 16.34
CA SER A 363 -8.23 60.49 15.95
C SER A 363 -7.21 59.41 16.20
N VAL A 364 -6.13 59.42 15.43
CA VAL A 364 -4.91 58.62 15.63
C VAL A 364 -3.74 59.60 15.78
N PRO A 365 -2.76 59.34 16.66
CA PRO A 365 -1.65 60.27 16.86
C PRO A 365 -0.78 60.38 15.61
N GLU A 366 -0.10 61.52 15.43
CA GLU A 366 0.82 61.76 14.30
C GLU A 366 2.07 60.86 14.34
N SER A 367 2.35 60.19 15.47
CA SER A 367 3.49 59.29 15.66
C SER A 367 3.14 57.83 15.41
N ASN A 368 4.05 57.10 14.75
CA ASN A 368 4.02 55.66 14.46
C ASN A 368 4.14 54.75 15.71
N THR A 369 3.25 54.90 16.68
CA THR A 369 3.11 53.93 17.76
C THR A 369 2.44 52.66 17.21
N ARG A 370 3.25 51.74 16.65
CA ARG A 370 2.90 50.31 16.47
C ARG A 370 2.91 49.59 17.83
N GLY A 371 2.23 50.18 18.81
CA GLY A 371 2.07 49.62 20.14
C GLY A 371 0.70 48.96 20.31
N PRO A 372 0.49 48.19 21.38
CA PRO A 372 -0.82 47.64 21.74
C PRO A 372 -1.84 48.71 22.16
N GLU A 373 -1.53 49.99 22.00
CA GLU A 373 -2.35 51.12 22.43
C GLU A 373 -3.61 51.24 21.56
N VAL A 374 -4.73 51.55 22.22
CA VAL A 374 -6.03 51.77 21.56
C VAL A 374 -5.91 52.93 20.58
N CYS A 375 -6.35 52.75 19.34
CA CYS A 375 -6.23 53.77 18.30
C CYS A 375 -4.77 54.22 18.07
N GLY A 376 -3.79 53.35 18.37
CA GLY A 376 -2.38 53.69 18.34
C GLY A 376 -1.98 54.79 19.31
N GLY A 377 -2.72 55.01 20.41
CA GLY A 377 -2.53 56.12 21.35
C GLY A 377 -3.45 57.32 21.08
N GLY A 378 -4.49 57.13 20.25
CA GLY A 378 -5.48 58.13 19.87
C GLY A 378 -6.73 58.13 20.76
N VAL A 379 -7.83 58.69 20.24
CA VAL A 379 -9.13 58.72 20.93
C VAL A 379 -10.06 57.69 20.32
N GLU A 380 -10.48 56.71 21.13
CA GLU A 380 -11.50 55.73 20.76
C GLU A 380 -12.91 56.29 20.96
N GLU A 381 -13.81 55.96 20.04
CA GLU A 381 -15.25 56.12 20.20
C GLU A 381 -15.85 54.90 20.91
N LEU A 382 -16.45 55.14 22.07
CA LEU A 382 -17.08 54.12 22.92
C LEU A 382 -18.61 54.16 22.88
N SER A 383 -19.20 55.21 22.29
CA SER A 383 -20.65 55.42 22.25
C SER A 383 -21.34 54.64 21.10
N VAL A 384 -20.56 53.96 20.26
CA VAL A 384 -21.06 53.16 19.14
C VAL A 384 -21.23 51.71 19.59
N GLY A 385 -22.43 51.16 19.43
CA GLY A 385 -22.70 49.76 19.71
C GLY A 385 -21.95 48.86 18.73
N LYS A 386 -21.14 47.93 19.25
CA LYS A 386 -20.35 46.95 18.49
C LYS A 386 -20.80 45.55 18.92
N GLU A 387 -21.16 44.70 17.96
CA GLU A 387 -21.42 43.28 18.18
C GLU A 387 -20.50 42.48 17.25
N VAL A 388 -19.86 41.44 17.79
CA VAL A 388 -19.02 40.52 17.00
C VAL A 388 -19.64 39.14 17.06
N LYS A 389 -19.94 38.57 15.90
CA LYS A 389 -20.43 37.21 15.74
C LYS A 389 -19.41 36.39 14.97
N TYR A 390 -19.32 35.11 15.29
CA TYR A 390 -18.44 34.16 14.64
C TYR A 390 -19.24 33.21 13.75
N ASN A 391 -18.67 32.82 12.60
CA ASN A 391 -19.24 31.82 11.69
C ASN A 391 -20.60 32.25 11.12
N GLU A 392 -20.73 33.51 10.73
CA GLU A 392 -21.92 34.08 10.07
C GLU A 392 -21.47 34.80 8.80
N GLY A 393 -21.91 34.32 7.64
CA GLY A 393 -21.60 34.88 6.33
C GLY A 393 -22.54 36.02 5.91
N PRO A 394 -22.30 36.62 4.74
CA PRO A 394 -23.13 37.72 4.21
C PRO A 394 -24.60 37.38 3.98
N ASP A 395 -24.94 36.10 3.82
CA ASP A 395 -26.29 35.57 3.70
C ASP A 395 -26.93 35.19 5.06
N GLY A 396 -26.23 35.45 6.17
CA GLY A 396 -26.64 35.08 7.52
C GLY A 396 -26.51 33.57 7.81
N LEU A 397 -25.86 32.81 6.92
CA LEU A 397 -25.65 31.38 7.06
C LEU A 397 -24.26 31.09 7.63
N SER A 398 -24.11 29.92 8.27
CA SER A 398 -22.82 29.42 8.77
C SER A 398 -22.01 28.64 7.72
N VAL A 399 -22.55 28.50 6.52
CA VAL A 399 -21.93 27.79 5.40
C VAL A 399 -22.10 28.65 4.15
N ASN A 400 -21.02 28.79 3.40
CA ASN A 400 -21.02 29.51 2.15
C ASN A 400 -21.87 28.76 1.11
N SER A 401 -22.98 29.37 0.70
CA SER A 401 -23.93 28.79 -0.25
C SER A 401 -23.34 28.55 -1.65
N LYS A 402 -22.26 29.23 -2.03
CA LYS A 402 -21.57 29.06 -3.32
C LYS A 402 -20.58 27.89 -3.29
N THR A 403 -19.80 27.75 -2.23
CA THR A 403 -18.70 26.77 -2.14
C THR A 403 -19.06 25.52 -1.34
N GLY A 404 -20.12 25.57 -0.51
CA GLY A 404 -20.46 24.50 0.43
C GLY A 404 -19.52 24.38 1.62
N THR A 405 -18.57 25.31 1.78
CA THR A 405 -17.60 25.31 2.88
C THR A 405 -18.12 26.10 4.08
N PRO A 406 -17.82 25.70 5.33
CA PRO A 406 -18.20 26.46 6.51
C PRO A 406 -17.50 27.83 6.54
N TYR A 407 -18.11 28.81 7.21
CA TYR A 407 -17.52 30.13 7.46
C TYR A 407 -16.66 30.15 8.72
N TYR A 408 -15.92 29.06 8.98
CA TYR A 408 -14.96 29.07 10.06
C TYR A 408 -13.86 30.11 9.79
N GLY A 409 -13.42 30.78 10.85
CA GLY A 409 -12.52 31.91 10.75
C GLY A 409 -13.11 33.19 10.14
N LEU A 410 -14.42 33.25 9.86
CA LEU A 410 -15.11 34.50 9.50
C LEU A 410 -15.79 35.12 10.72
N TYR A 411 -15.51 36.39 10.95
CA TYR A 411 -16.12 37.18 12.02
C TYR A 411 -16.94 38.32 11.42
N LEU A 412 -18.22 38.41 11.79
CA LEU A 412 -19.11 39.51 11.43
C LEU A 412 -19.14 40.54 12.57
N ILE A 413 -18.69 41.74 12.27
CA ILE A 413 -18.78 42.92 13.13
C ILE A 413 -19.99 43.74 12.67
N THR A 414 -20.96 43.92 13.55
CA THR A 414 -22.08 44.84 13.38
C THR A 414 -21.81 46.12 14.15
N MET A 415 -21.76 47.25 13.44
CA MET A 415 -21.55 48.57 14.02
C MET A 415 -22.83 49.41 13.89
N ASN A 416 -23.27 50.04 14.98
CA ASN A 416 -24.45 50.92 14.99
C ASN A 416 -24.05 52.38 15.29
N PRO A 417 -23.59 53.15 14.28
CA PRO A 417 -23.19 54.53 14.49
C PRO A 417 -24.41 55.42 14.75
N PHE A 418 -24.35 56.28 15.78
CA PHE A 418 -25.44 57.22 16.11
C PHE A 418 -25.11 58.67 15.75
N ASN A 419 -23.83 59.04 15.78
CA ASN A 419 -23.39 60.41 15.52
C ASN A 419 -22.76 60.51 14.12
N PRO A 420 -23.07 61.56 13.33
CA PRO A 420 -22.48 61.81 12.02
C PRO A 420 -21.06 62.40 12.15
N ILE A 421 -20.16 61.62 12.75
CA ILE A 421 -18.74 61.94 12.95
C ILE A 421 -17.92 61.01 12.06
N ALA A 422 -16.75 61.44 11.62
CA ALA A 422 -15.87 60.59 10.83
C ALA A 422 -15.05 59.67 11.76
N TYR A 423 -15.01 58.37 11.48
CA TYR A 423 -14.29 57.37 12.28
C TYR A 423 -13.18 56.69 11.47
N ILE A 424 -12.13 56.21 12.11
CA ILE A 424 -11.10 55.38 11.48
C ILE A 424 -11.29 53.96 12.02
N PRO A 425 -11.84 53.02 11.23
CA PRO A 425 -11.97 51.63 11.65
C PRO A 425 -10.59 50.99 11.76
N ARG A 426 -10.34 50.32 12.87
CA ARG A 426 -9.08 49.67 13.21
C ARG A 426 -9.39 48.28 13.72
N ILE A 427 -8.87 47.26 13.05
CA ILE A 427 -9.13 45.86 13.40
C ILE A 427 -7.81 45.20 13.74
N LYS A 428 -7.79 44.54 14.91
CA LYS A 428 -6.67 43.70 15.33
C LYS A 428 -7.10 42.24 15.31
N HIS A 429 -6.18 41.38 14.91
CA HIS A 429 -6.24 39.94 15.11
C HIS A 429 -5.09 39.59 16.06
N ASN A 430 -5.43 39.12 17.27
CA ASN A 430 -4.48 38.79 18.35
C ASN A 430 -3.59 39.97 18.77
N GLY A 431 -4.19 41.16 18.82
CA GLY A 431 -3.49 42.39 19.21
C GLY A 431 -2.68 43.06 18.10
N GLU A 432 -2.52 42.43 16.93
CA GLU A 432 -1.84 42.99 15.78
C GLU A 432 -2.83 43.49 14.73
N TYR A 433 -2.54 44.66 14.13
CA TYR A 433 -3.41 45.23 13.11
C TYR A 433 -3.42 44.40 11.83
N VAL A 434 -4.62 44.13 11.32
CA VAL A 434 -4.82 43.41 10.05
C VAL A 434 -4.29 44.26 8.90
N PRO A 435 -3.49 43.69 7.97
CA PRO A 435 -2.79 44.49 6.94
C PRO A 435 -3.72 45.07 5.87
N CYS A 436 -4.80 44.37 5.52
CA CYS A 436 -5.61 44.67 4.35
C CYS A 436 -7.10 44.83 4.69
N MET A 437 -7.71 45.90 4.17
CA MET A 437 -9.12 46.23 4.35
C MET A 437 -9.73 46.63 3.00
N PHE A 438 -10.92 46.11 2.68
CA PHE A 438 -11.58 46.29 1.39
C PHE A 438 -13.00 46.84 1.56
N ASP A 439 -13.32 47.96 0.92
CA ASP A 439 -14.67 48.52 0.99
C ASP A 439 -15.54 47.91 -0.12
N LEU A 440 -16.75 47.47 0.21
CA LEU A 440 -17.65 46.82 -0.74
C LEU A 440 -18.05 47.72 -1.92
N HIS A 441 -18.06 49.05 -1.79
CA HIS A 441 -18.35 49.96 -2.90
C HIS A 441 -17.25 49.93 -3.98
N THR A 442 -16.05 49.45 -3.62
CA THR A 442 -14.94 49.30 -4.56
C THR A 442 -14.93 47.94 -5.27
N LEU A 443 -15.79 47.02 -4.84
CA LEU A 443 -15.95 45.70 -5.46
C LEU A 443 -17.05 45.71 -6.52
N PRO A 444 -17.01 44.77 -7.50
CA PRO A 444 -18.13 44.54 -8.40
C PRO A 444 -19.45 44.33 -7.64
N PRO A 445 -20.61 44.83 -8.14
CA PRO A 445 -21.89 44.78 -7.41
C PRO A 445 -22.38 43.38 -7.00
N ASP A 446 -21.90 42.34 -7.67
CA ASP A 446 -22.22 40.92 -7.43
C ASP A 446 -21.22 40.22 -6.50
N GLN A 447 -20.14 40.92 -6.12
CA GLN A 447 -19.04 40.41 -5.32
C GLN A 447 -19.12 40.95 -3.89
N GLN A 448 -19.44 40.06 -2.95
CA GLN A 448 -19.58 40.38 -1.52
C GLN A 448 -18.31 40.10 -0.71
N ASP A 449 -17.26 39.55 -1.32
CA ASP A 449 -15.94 39.24 -0.75
C ASP A 449 -14.88 39.53 -1.82
N PRO A 450 -13.81 40.30 -1.54
CA PRO A 450 -12.72 40.56 -2.50
C PRO A 450 -12.07 39.28 -3.07
N GLY A 451 -12.18 38.15 -2.36
CA GLY A 451 -11.65 36.86 -2.79
C GLY A 451 -10.14 36.71 -2.56
N PRO A 452 -9.61 35.49 -2.74
CA PRO A 452 -8.25 35.16 -2.35
C PRO A 452 -7.19 35.92 -3.14
N ASP A 453 -7.42 36.17 -4.43
CA ASP A 453 -6.43 36.84 -5.30
C ASP A 453 -6.20 38.30 -4.91
N ALA A 454 -7.28 39.07 -4.71
CA ALA A 454 -7.19 40.46 -4.28
C ALA A 454 -6.58 40.58 -2.87
N ALA A 455 -6.98 39.70 -1.95
CA ALA A 455 -6.41 39.65 -0.61
C ALA A 455 -4.91 39.30 -0.64
N ASN A 456 -4.50 38.32 -1.45
CA ASN A 456 -3.10 37.94 -1.61
C ASN A 456 -2.25 39.06 -2.23
N GLN A 457 -2.80 39.77 -3.22
CA GLN A 457 -2.14 40.92 -3.83
C GLN A 457 -1.89 42.03 -2.81
N CYS A 458 -2.92 42.44 -2.06
CA CYS A 458 -2.79 43.49 -1.05
C CYS A 458 -1.73 43.13 0.01
N ILE A 459 -1.75 41.89 0.50
CA ILE A 459 -0.80 41.43 1.52
C ILE A 459 0.64 41.41 1.00
N ALA A 460 0.83 41.03 -0.27
CA ALA A 460 2.14 41.08 -0.91
C ALA A 460 2.65 42.52 -1.05
N GLU A 461 1.79 43.46 -1.42
CA GLU A 461 2.11 44.90 -1.52
C GLU A 461 2.53 45.47 -0.15
N GLU A 462 1.78 45.17 0.92
CA GLU A 462 2.09 45.59 2.29
C GLU A 462 3.41 44.99 2.81
N ALA A 463 3.71 43.73 2.47
CA ALA A 463 4.97 43.08 2.85
C ALA A 463 6.20 43.74 2.20
N VAL A 464 6.09 44.17 0.93
CA VAL A 464 7.16 44.88 0.22
C VAL A 464 7.42 46.25 0.84
N GLU A 465 6.37 46.99 1.19
CA GLU A 465 6.51 48.30 1.84
C GLU A 465 7.14 48.19 3.24
N ALA A 466 6.77 47.16 4.01
CA ALA A 466 7.37 46.86 5.30
C ALA A 466 8.87 46.52 5.20
N ALA A 467 9.27 45.75 4.19
CA ALA A 467 10.67 45.36 3.97
C ALA A 467 11.55 46.50 3.42
N ALA A 468 10.96 47.47 2.71
CA ALA A 468 11.68 48.58 2.08
C ALA A 468 12.19 49.64 3.07
N GLY A 469 11.94 49.52 4.38
CA GLY A 469 12.39 50.47 5.41
C GLY A 469 11.91 51.91 5.17
N SER A 470 10.89 52.08 4.34
CA SER A 470 10.42 53.37 3.86
C SER A 470 9.69 54.11 4.99
N VAL A 471 10.31 55.20 5.45
CA VAL A 471 9.67 56.22 6.31
C VAL A 471 8.47 56.89 5.62
N ARG A 472 8.16 56.57 4.35
CA ARG A 472 6.82 56.77 3.81
C ARG A 472 5.93 55.57 4.14
N ARG A 473 5.21 55.74 5.25
CA ARG A 473 3.81 55.36 5.46
C ARG A 473 3.46 53.88 5.25
N ALA A 474 3.43 53.13 6.36
CA ALA A 474 2.41 52.07 6.52
C ALA A 474 1.03 52.72 6.73
N ALA A 475 0.59 53.53 5.76
CA ALA A 475 -0.76 54.03 5.68
C ALA A 475 -1.51 53.03 4.81
N PHE A 476 -2.16 52.06 5.48
CA PHE A 476 -3.24 51.20 4.98
C PHE A 476 -3.71 51.64 3.59
N ARG A 477 -3.17 51.01 2.53
CA ARG A 477 -3.54 51.38 1.17
C ARG A 477 -4.84 50.69 0.78
N TRP A 478 -5.91 51.46 0.85
CA TRP A 478 -7.07 51.30 -0.02
C TRP A 478 -6.59 51.50 -1.47
N GLN A 479 -6.80 50.54 -2.38
CA GLN A 479 -6.28 50.69 -3.74
C GLN A 479 -6.96 51.85 -4.50
N ARG A 480 -6.09 52.77 -4.97
CA ARG A 480 -6.20 53.89 -5.94
C ARG A 480 -6.54 55.30 -5.37
N GLU A 481 -5.46 56.11 -5.30
CA GLU A 481 -5.32 57.58 -5.10
C GLU A 481 -5.09 58.14 -3.66
N PRO A 482 -4.40 59.29 -3.50
CA PRO A 482 -3.65 59.61 -2.28
C PRO A 482 -4.45 60.44 -1.25
N VAL A 483 -4.06 60.31 0.04
CA VAL A 483 -4.40 61.15 1.23
C VAL A 483 -5.56 60.54 2.09
N PRO A 484 -5.51 60.59 3.45
CA PRO A 484 -6.07 59.58 4.37
C PRO A 484 -7.56 59.84 4.66
N SER A 485 -8.38 58.82 4.96
CA SER A 485 -9.77 59.16 5.31
C SER A 485 -10.57 57.97 5.82
N THR A 486 -10.79 57.83 7.13
CA THR A 486 -12.03 58.25 7.80
C THR A 486 -13.30 57.77 7.10
N MET A 487 -13.96 56.76 7.68
CA MET A 487 -15.35 56.37 7.44
C MET A 487 -16.26 57.57 7.75
N VAL A 488 -17.02 58.03 6.76
CA VAL A 488 -17.93 59.16 6.91
C VAL A 488 -19.30 58.63 7.30
N VAL A 489 -19.81 59.12 8.44
CA VAL A 489 -21.18 58.83 8.86
C VAL A 489 -22.08 59.98 8.42
N SER A 490 -22.99 59.70 7.49
CA SER A 490 -23.96 60.68 7.01
C SER A 490 -25.24 60.63 7.86
N ASN A 491 -25.94 61.77 7.94
CA ASN A 491 -27.29 61.79 8.48
C ASN A 491 -28.26 61.20 7.47
N THR A 492 -29.21 60.42 7.96
CA THR A 492 -30.36 59.99 7.18
C THR A 492 -31.23 61.21 6.87
N SER A 493 -31.36 61.55 5.59
CA SER A 493 -32.25 62.62 5.10
C SER A 493 -33.72 62.29 5.35
#